data_AF-A0AAW2BGU8-F1
#
_entry.id   AF-A0AAW2BGU8-F1
#
_cell.length_a   1.000
_cell.length_b   1.000
_cell.length_c   1.000
_cell.angle_alpha   90.00
_cell.angle_beta   90.00
_cell.angle_gamma   90.00
#
_symmetry.space_group_name_H-M   'P 1'
#
loop_
_entity.id
_entity.type
_entity.pdbx_description
1 polymer ?
#
loop_
_entity_poly.entity_id
_entity_poly.type
_entity_poly.pdbx_seq_one_letter_code
_entity_poly.pdbx_strand_id
1 'polypeptide(L)'
;MGLCLSPSLQQLRILLNLSSSRRFTKIGFFYQVPKYPRISAPPRNKLDHYQILKFPLTTESAMKKIEDNNTLVFIVDIHADKKKIKDAVKKMYDFQAKKVNTLIR
;
A
#
# COMPACT_ATOMS: atom_id res chain seq x y z
N MET A 1 -29.04 -18.42 -5.20
CA MET A 1 -29.04 -19.28 -4.00
C MET A 1 -27.78 -18.97 -3.20
N GLY A 2 -27.92 -18.37 -2.01
CA GLY A 2 -26.87 -18.24 -0.97
C GLY A 2 -25.73 -17.25 -1.29
N LEU A 3 -25.33 -16.32 -0.43
CA LEU A 3 -25.42 -16.27 1.02
C LEU A 3 -25.59 -14.81 1.47
N CYS A 4 -26.68 -14.53 2.20
CA CYS A 4 -26.74 -13.40 3.11
C CYS A 4 -25.72 -13.65 4.23
N LEU A 5 -24.54 -13.05 4.13
CA LEU A 5 -23.64 -12.94 5.28
C LEU A 5 -24.12 -11.79 6.16
N SER A 6 -24.89 -12.15 7.18
CA SER A 6 -25.23 -11.31 8.32
C SER A 6 -23.95 -10.84 9.03
N PRO A 7 -23.69 -9.52 9.18
CA PRO A 7 -22.65 -9.05 10.07
C PRO A 7 -23.21 -9.07 11.50
N SER A 8 -23.09 -10.22 12.17
CA SER A 8 -23.20 -10.30 13.62
C SER A 8 -22.17 -9.35 14.22
N LEU A 9 -22.67 -8.28 14.85
CA LEU A 9 -21.91 -7.32 15.61
C LEU A 9 -21.06 -8.05 16.66
N GLN A 10 -19.77 -8.27 16.38
CA GLN A 10 -18.82 -8.58 17.44
C GLN A 10 -18.59 -7.28 18.24
N GLN A 11 -19.34 -7.17 19.33
CA GLN A 11 -19.18 -6.15 20.36
C GLN A 11 -17.72 -6.11 20.83
N LEU A 12 -17.02 -5.04 20.49
CA LEU A 12 -15.73 -4.67 21.07
C LEU A 12 -15.98 -4.18 22.51
N ARG A 13 -15.98 -5.11 23.47
CA ARG A 13 -16.10 -4.82 24.90
C ARG A 13 -14.74 -4.42 25.44
N ILE A 14 -14.41 -3.14 25.37
CA ILE A 14 -13.27 -2.56 26.10
C ILE A 14 -13.78 -2.10 27.47
N LEU A 15 -13.47 -2.86 28.53
CA LEU A 15 -13.64 -2.41 29.91
C LEU A 15 -12.42 -1.54 30.29
N LEU A 16 -12.55 -0.22 30.18
CA LEU A 16 -11.56 0.70 30.72
C LEU A 16 -12.07 1.30 32.05
N ASN A 17 -11.30 1.01 33.09
CA ASN A 17 -11.48 1.43 34.46
C ASN A 17 -11.36 2.97 34.56
N LEU A 18 -12.35 3.63 35.18
CA LEU A 18 -12.48 5.07 35.17
C LEU A 18 -11.77 5.67 36.40
N SER A 19 -10.57 6.22 36.21
CA SER A 19 -9.96 7.13 37.17
C SER A 19 -9.74 8.48 36.50
N SER A 20 -10.60 9.42 36.87
CA SER A 20 -10.41 10.88 36.87
C SER A 20 -9.88 11.56 35.59
N SER A 21 -10.73 12.38 34.94
CA SER A 21 -10.44 13.79 34.56
C SER A 21 -11.35 14.28 33.42
N ARG A 22 -11.96 15.45 33.66
CA ARG A 22 -12.51 16.48 32.74
C ARG A 22 -13.52 16.05 31.67
N ARG A 23 -14.78 16.44 31.92
CA ARG A 23 -15.94 16.35 31.03
C ARG A 23 -15.78 17.26 29.81
N PHE A 24 -15.24 16.73 28.72
CA PHE A 24 -15.60 17.20 27.38
C PHE A 24 -16.98 16.62 27.07
N THR A 25 -17.97 17.47 26.77
CA THR A 25 -19.32 17.00 26.42
C THR A 25 -19.23 16.11 25.19
N LYS A 26 -19.66 14.85 25.33
CA LYS A 26 -19.57 13.82 24.30
C LYS A 26 -20.58 14.12 23.21
N ILE A 27 -20.20 14.95 22.24
CA ILE A 27 -20.95 15.14 21.00
C ILE A 27 -20.94 13.78 20.30
N GLY A 28 -22.12 13.15 20.17
CA GLY A 28 -22.24 11.83 19.56
C GLY A 28 -21.93 11.89 18.07
N PHE A 29 -20.74 11.43 17.68
CA PHE A 29 -20.46 11.13 16.27
C PHE A 29 -21.28 9.90 15.86
N PHE A 30 -22.44 10.14 15.25
CA PHE A 30 -23.27 9.09 14.67
C PHE A 30 -22.63 8.63 13.36
N TYR A 31 -22.02 7.44 13.37
CA TYR A 31 -21.44 6.87 12.16
C TYR A 31 -22.57 6.36 11.25
N GLN A 32 -22.72 6.96 10.07
CA GLN A 32 -23.76 6.53 9.14
C GLN A 32 -23.42 5.16 8.54
N VAL A 33 -24.30 4.18 8.76
CA VAL A 33 -24.29 2.90 8.05
C VAL A 33 -25.21 3.04 6.84
N PRO A 34 -24.66 3.13 5.61
CA PRO A 34 -25.49 3.30 4.42
C PRO A 34 -26.32 2.04 4.17
N LYS A 35 -27.58 2.21 3.75
CA LYS A 35 -28.51 1.10 3.44
C LYS A 35 -28.05 0.24 2.26
N TYR A 36 -27.24 0.79 1.36
CA TYR A 36 -26.69 0.14 0.17
C TYR A 36 -25.25 0.58 -0.08
N PRO A 37 -24.40 -0.27 -0.68
CA PRO A 37 -23.03 0.13 -1.03
C PRO A 37 -23.05 1.23 -2.10
N ARG A 38 -22.17 2.24 -1.96
CA ARG A 38 -22.06 3.34 -2.93
C ARG A 38 -21.46 2.92 -4.27
N ILE A 39 -20.74 1.80 -4.30
CA ILE A 39 -20.11 1.25 -5.51
C ILE A 39 -20.49 -0.23 -5.55
N SER A 40 -20.95 -0.71 -6.70
CA SER A 40 -21.39 -2.09 -6.88
C SER A 40 -20.24 -3.11 -6.78
N ALA A 41 -19.04 -2.73 -7.21
CA ALA A 41 -17.84 -3.55 -7.15
C ALA A 41 -16.65 -2.76 -6.60
N PRO A 42 -15.74 -3.40 -5.82
CA PRO A 42 -14.53 -2.72 -5.35
C PRO A 42 -13.63 -2.34 -6.54
N PRO A 43 -12.97 -1.17 -6.51
CA PRO A 43 -12.06 -0.79 -7.57
C PRO A 43 -10.83 -1.70 -7.57
N ARG A 44 -10.36 -2.07 -8.76
CA ARG A 44 -9.10 -2.78 -8.93
C ARG A 44 -7.91 -1.86 -8.67
N ASN A 45 -6.83 -2.43 -8.14
CA ASN A 45 -5.55 -1.73 -8.07
C ASN A 45 -5.10 -1.38 -9.49
N LYS A 46 -4.78 -0.10 -9.72
CA LYS A 46 -4.34 0.38 -11.04
C LYS A 46 -2.85 0.26 -11.26
N LEU A 47 -2.06 0.06 -10.20
CA LEU A 47 -0.60 0.02 -10.24
C LEU A 47 -0.13 -1.36 -9.82
N ASP A 48 -0.07 -2.27 -10.79
CA ASP A 48 0.46 -3.61 -10.61
C ASP A 48 1.99 -3.63 -10.68
N HIS A 49 2.61 -4.70 -10.18
CA HIS A 49 4.07 -4.81 -10.12
C HIS A 49 4.75 -4.68 -11.49
N TYR A 50 4.13 -5.26 -12.52
CA TYR A 50 4.59 -5.16 -13.91
C TYR A 50 4.47 -3.76 -14.50
N GLN A 51 3.51 -2.96 -14.01
CA GLN A 51 3.35 -1.57 -14.48
C GLN A 51 4.33 -0.62 -13.75
N ILE A 52 4.69 -0.96 -12.51
CA ILE A 52 5.67 -0.22 -11.72
C ILE A 52 7.08 -0.35 -12.30
N LEU A 53 7.53 -1.57 -12.59
CA LEU A 53 8.85 -1.85 -13.18
C LEU A 53 8.72 -2.07 -14.68
N LYS A 54 9.12 -1.08 -15.49
CA LYS A 54 8.93 -1.13 -16.95
C LYS A 54 10.05 -1.91 -17.64
N PHE A 55 11.28 -1.43 -17.55
CA PHE A 55 12.44 -2.10 -18.14
C PHE A 55 13.75 -1.73 -17.43
N PRO A 56 14.76 -2.61 -17.44
CA PRO A 56 16.08 -2.29 -16.94
C PRO A 56 16.76 -1.25 -17.85
N LEU A 57 17.55 -0.36 -17.26
CA LEU A 57 18.34 0.60 -18.01
C LEU A 57 19.71 -0.01 -18.35
N THR A 58 19.97 -0.21 -19.63
CA THR A 58 21.18 -0.90 -20.13
C THR A 58 22.25 0.04 -20.68
N THR A 59 22.30 1.30 -20.22
CA THR A 59 23.35 2.25 -20.64
C THR A 59 24.70 1.88 -20.02
N GLU A 60 25.81 2.22 -20.65
CA GLU A 60 27.17 1.92 -20.14
C GLU A 60 27.38 2.33 -18.68
N SER A 61 26.95 3.55 -18.32
CA SER A 61 27.04 4.05 -16.95
C SER A 61 26.15 3.29 -15.95
N ALA A 62 25.05 2.70 -16.42
CA ALA A 62 24.19 1.86 -15.60
C ALA A 62 24.79 0.47 -15.42
N MET A 63 25.36 -0.10 -16.48
CA MET A 63 26.07 -1.39 -16.41
C MET A 63 27.24 -1.32 -15.43
N LYS A 64 28.06 -0.25 -15.49
CA LYS A 64 29.13 -0.01 -14.52
C LYS A 64 28.64 0.02 -13.06
N LYS A 65 27.47 0.63 -12.80
CA LYS A 65 26.86 0.66 -11.46
C LYS A 65 26.41 -0.70 -10.93
N ILE A 66 26.17 -1.67 -11.81
CA ILE A 66 25.86 -3.05 -11.42
C ILE A 66 27.14 -3.70 -10.90
N GLU A 67 28.26 -3.53 -11.59
CA GLU A 67 29.55 -4.13 -11.24
C GLU A 67 30.19 -3.46 -10.00
N ASP A 68 30.29 -2.13 -10.00
CA ASP A 68 31.03 -1.40 -8.96
C ASP A 68 30.30 -1.37 -7.62
N ASN A 69 28.98 -1.21 -7.66
CA ASN A 69 28.16 -0.87 -6.48
C ASN A 69 27.07 -1.89 -6.19
N ASN A 70 26.91 -2.94 -7.02
CA ASN A 70 25.81 -3.90 -6.91
C ASN A 70 24.43 -3.23 -6.93
N THR A 71 24.27 -2.18 -7.75
CA THR A 71 23.00 -1.45 -7.90
C THR A 71 22.40 -1.68 -9.28
N LEU A 72 21.17 -2.20 -9.32
CA LEU A 72 20.39 -2.32 -10.55
C LEU A 72 19.65 -1.01 -10.84
N VAL A 73 19.66 -0.58 -12.10
CA VAL A 73 18.97 0.63 -12.55
C VAL A 73 17.78 0.26 -13.42
N PHE A 74 16.60 0.74 -13.04
CA PHE A 74 15.36 0.49 -13.76
C PHE A 74 14.68 1.80 -14.15
N ILE A 75 13.93 1.75 -15.25
CA ILE A 75 12.94 2.77 -15.58
C ILE A 75 11.61 2.33 -14.97
N VAL A 76 11.01 3.24 -14.21
CA VAL A 76 9.81 3.01 -13.40
C VAL A 76 8.69 3.99 -13.75
N ASP A 77 7.47 3.68 -13.32
CA ASP A 77 6.37 4.64 -13.44
C ASP A 77 6.56 5.87 -12.53
N ILE A 78 6.11 7.03 -12.99
CA ILE A 78 6.28 8.32 -12.30
C ILE A 78 5.49 8.34 -10.99
N HIS A 79 4.36 7.62 -10.92
CA HIS A 79 3.52 7.57 -9.72
C HIS A 79 3.95 6.50 -8.70
N ALA A 80 5.07 5.81 -8.95
CA ALA A 80 5.54 4.74 -8.10
C ALA A 80 6.38 5.25 -6.92
N ASP A 81 5.90 4.96 -5.70
CA ASP A 81 6.66 5.24 -4.48
C ASP A 81 7.81 4.23 -4.29
N LYS A 82 8.84 4.64 -3.54
CA LYS A 82 9.99 3.77 -3.20
C LYS A 82 9.58 2.44 -2.54
N LYS A 83 8.51 2.44 -1.74
CA LYS A 83 7.97 1.23 -1.09
C LYS A 83 7.40 0.26 -2.14
N LYS A 84 6.58 0.77 -3.06
CA LYS A 84 5.99 -0.02 -4.14
C LYS A 84 7.05 -0.60 -5.07
N ILE A 85 8.09 0.19 -5.38
CA ILE A 85 9.23 -0.28 -6.19
C ILE A 85 9.96 -1.42 -5.48
N LYS A 86 10.22 -1.27 -4.17
CA LYS A 86 10.87 -2.31 -3.34
C LYS A 86 10.07 -3.62 -3.34
N ASP A 87 8.76 -3.52 -3.19
CA ASP A 87 7.86 -4.67 -3.16
C ASP A 87 7.74 -5.33 -4.55
N ALA A 88 7.65 -4.53 -5.62
CA ALA A 88 7.60 -5.03 -6.99
C ALA A 88 8.88 -5.78 -7.35
N VAL A 89 10.03 -5.21 -7.02
CA VAL A 89 11.34 -5.83 -7.17
C VAL A 89 11.41 -7.18 -6.46
N LYS A 90 10.97 -7.23 -5.20
CA LYS A 90 10.98 -8.44 -4.39
C LYS A 90 10.09 -9.53 -4.97
N LYS A 91 8.98 -9.17 -5.61
CA LYS A 91 8.03 -10.15 -6.19
C LYS A 91 8.41 -10.62 -7.58
N MET A 92 9.05 -9.77 -8.40
CA MET A 92 9.36 -10.10 -9.79
C MET A 92 10.67 -10.88 -9.93
N TYR A 93 11.64 -10.59 -9.07
CA TYR A 93 13.00 -11.09 -9.20
C TYR A 93 13.55 -11.67 -7.89
N ASP A 94 12.72 -11.81 -6.86
CA ASP A 94 13.04 -12.40 -5.54
C ASP A 94 14.24 -11.78 -4.78
N PHE A 95 14.72 -10.61 -5.20
CA PHE A 95 15.80 -9.91 -4.49
C PHE A 95 15.27 -8.89 -3.48
N GLN A 96 15.93 -8.82 -2.33
CA GLN A 96 15.63 -7.82 -1.30
C GLN A 96 16.56 -6.62 -1.44
N ALA A 97 16.02 -5.48 -1.85
CA ALA A 97 16.79 -4.23 -1.92
C ALA A 97 17.10 -3.69 -0.50
N LYS A 98 18.37 -3.34 -0.24
CA LYS A 98 18.74 -2.64 1.01
C LYS A 98 18.16 -1.22 1.02
N LYS A 99 18.44 -0.45 -0.03
CA LYS A 99 18.02 0.94 -0.21
C LYS A 99 17.54 1.16 -1.64
N VAL A 100 16.51 1.99 -1.83
CA VAL A 100 16.00 2.39 -3.15
C VAL A 100 16.21 3.89 -3.33
N ASN A 101 16.89 4.25 -4.40
CA ASN A 101 17.09 5.64 -4.84
C ASN A 101 16.28 5.88 -6.11
N THR A 102 15.64 7.04 -6.21
CA THR A 102 14.81 7.43 -7.36
C THR A 102 15.22 8.83 -7.81
N LEU A 103 15.32 9.02 -9.12
CA LEU A 103 15.51 10.33 -9.76
C LEU A 103 14.42 10.50 -10.83
N ILE A 104 13.93 11.72 -10.98
CA ILE A 104 13.10 12.10 -12.12
C ILE A 104 14.05 12.59 -13.21
N ARG A 105 13.90 12.08 -14.43
CA ARG A 105 14.65 12.48 -15.62
C ARG A 105 13.76 13.30 -16.54
#